data_AF-A0A2E5LXZ8-F1
#
_entry.id   AF-A0A2E5LXZ8-F1
#
_cell.length_a   1.000
_cell.length_b   1.000
_cell.length_c   1.000
_cell.angle_alpha   90.00
_cell.angle_beta   90.00
_cell.angle_gamma   90.00
#
_symmetry.space_group_name_H-M   'P 1'
#
loop_
_entity.id
_entity.type
_entity.pdbx_description
1 polymer ?
#
loop_
_entity_poly.entity_id
_entity_poly.type
_entity_poly.pdbx_seq_one_letter_code
_entity_poly.pdbx_strand_id
1 'polypeptide(L)'
;MAPVDEFKPPSDLEETPLRLIPHALRPLPFLAQAMFENFMLAFGGRAVHIKGYTYLGGGSGTPNATLDPSPYSEAREAWEKHALPHVQEICEGLWSGNYSSWPLEELVQAIPGYFSEAARAFAYTMQPLHVVVGPASALMVFCREKLKDLEDPDHLVASLLQGVDNESAARGQKLEELAPLLQASPTLLAAARQGNLTAARAAEGGQVFGQAFDAYLEHYGYGSQTWWELQTPTWREAPEAALRLLAGYVSNPSRGPIAAHARSSTERTEIIAKCESSLAGNEDRTQFRALVEGAADYVFVIEGRAHWQQNCVGALRPMCLALGKKLVDCGALASPEDVFHLRIEELGQLAIEPSIKMLNEIEERKADLETWGKLAPPMTLGPPPPPPPDGPPNPMALMFGEGAEQTGNPLLLKGKGASRGVVTGRARVVFSLEEAEGLQLGEVLVCPFTAPSWMPVFTTASAIVTNQGGVLSHAAIEAREYGIPCVTGTESGTEQIPNGATITVDGLTGTVRIHED
;
A
#
# COMPACT_ATOMS: atom_id res chain seq x y z
N MET A 1 3.59 -25.70 5.41
CA MET A 1 4.67 -24.98 4.71
C MET A 1 5.20 -25.87 3.58
N ALA A 2 5.36 -25.33 2.38
CA ALA A 2 6.03 -26.04 1.29
C ALA A 2 7.52 -26.26 1.64
N PRO A 3 8.18 -27.31 1.14
CA PRO A 3 9.60 -27.51 1.41
C PRO A 3 10.43 -26.37 0.82
N VAL A 4 11.39 -25.85 1.60
CA VAL A 4 12.33 -24.79 1.16
C VAL A 4 13.05 -25.16 -0.13
N ASP A 5 13.22 -26.46 -0.40
CA ASP A 5 13.81 -26.99 -1.63
C ASP A 5 13.08 -26.56 -2.92
N GLU A 6 11.82 -26.12 -2.82
CA GLU A 6 11.06 -25.58 -3.95
C GLU A 6 11.43 -24.14 -4.32
N PHE A 7 12.11 -23.41 -3.43
CA PHE A 7 12.51 -22.02 -3.59
C PHE A 7 14.04 -21.91 -3.59
N LYS A 8 14.67 -22.21 -4.73
CA LYS A 8 16.13 -22.11 -4.88
C LYS A 8 16.50 -20.85 -5.67
N PRO A 9 17.48 -20.06 -5.20
CA PRO A 9 18.06 -19.00 -6.00
C PRO A 9 18.59 -19.52 -7.34
N PRO A 10 18.60 -18.69 -8.40
CA PRO A 10 19.39 -18.94 -9.58
C PRO A 10 20.85 -19.23 -9.22
N SER A 11 21.52 -20.10 -9.99
CA SER A 11 22.90 -20.53 -9.70
C SER A 11 23.91 -19.37 -9.61
N ASP A 12 23.67 -18.27 -10.32
CA ASP A 12 24.52 -17.07 -10.28
C ASP A 12 24.29 -16.20 -9.03
N LEU A 13 23.28 -16.52 -8.21
CA LEU A 13 22.87 -15.77 -7.02
C LEU A 13 22.83 -16.61 -5.74
N GLU A 14 23.35 -17.85 -5.75
CA GLU A 14 23.36 -18.73 -4.56
C GLU A 14 24.05 -18.09 -3.35
N GLU A 15 25.08 -17.26 -3.59
CA GLU A 15 25.85 -16.54 -2.56
C GLU A 15 25.30 -15.14 -2.28
N THR A 16 24.17 -14.75 -2.87
CA THR A 16 23.55 -13.43 -2.67
C THR A 16 22.38 -13.55 -1.70
N PRO A 17 22.34 -12.76 -0.60
CA PRO A 17 21.17 -12.70 0.27
C PRO A 17 20.01 -12.07 -0.51
N LEU A 18 18.95 -12.86 -0.69
CA LEU A 18 17.72 -12.45 -1.36
C LEU A 18 16.62 -12.27 -0.31
N ARG A 19 15.87 -11.18 -0.37
CA ARG A 19 14.72 -10.94 0.51
C ARG A 19 13.42 -10.91 -0.29
N LEU A 20 12.42 -11.65 0.17
CA LEU A 20 11.08 -11.60 -0.39
C LEU A 20 10.54 -10.19 -0.25
N ILE A 21 9.96 -9.64 -1.32
CA ILE A 21 9.43 -8.28 -1.29
C ILE A 21 8.13 -8.25 -0.49
N PRO A 22 8.10 -7.48 0.61
CA PRO A 22 6.93 -7.31 1.47
C PRO A 22 5.63 -6.98 0.75
N HIS A 23 5.72 -6.20 -0.30
CA HIS A 23 4.57 -5.65 -1.00
C HIS A 23 4.11 -6.54 -2.18
N ALA A 24 4.79 -7.66 -2.43
CA ALA A 24 4.54 -8.61 -3.52
C ALA A 24 4.53 -10.06 -2.99
N LEU A 25 3.62 -10.34 -2.05
CA LEU A 25 3.52 -11.63 -1.36
C LEU A 25 2.61 -12.65 -2.07
N ARG A 26 2.29 -12.38 -3.33
CA ARG A 26 1.63 -13.32 -4.24
C ARG A 26 2.48 -13.49 -5.49
N PRO A 27 2.37 -14.65 -6.15
CA PRO A 27 2.96 -14.85 -7.47
C PRO A 27 2.45 -13.78 -8.45
N LEU A 28 3.38 -13.04 -9.06
CA LEU A 28 3.06 -12.08 -10.10
C LEU A 28 3.06 -12.75 -11.47
N PRO A 29 2.18 -12.37 -12.40
CA PRO A 29 2.25 -12.82 -13.79
C PRO A 29 3.43 -12.14 -14.52
N PHE A 30 3.85 -12.69 -15.67
CA PHE A 30 5.13 -12.33 -16.30
C PHE A 30 5.26 -10.85 -16.67
N LEU A 31 4.19 -10.20 -17.13
CA LEU A 31 4.27 -8.78 -17.49
C LEU A 31 4.44 -7.89 -16.24
N ALA A 32 3.82 -8.27 -15.12
CA ALA A 32 3.99 -7.59 -13.84
C ALA A 32 5.40 -7.82 -13.26
N GLN A 33 6.00 -9.00 -13.48
CA GLN A 33 7.40 -9.26 -13.16
C GLN A 33 8.33 -8.33 -13.96
N ALA A 34 8.14 -8.22 -15.28
CA ALA A 34 8.94 -7.34 -16.13
C ALA A 34 8.80 -5.84 -15.75
N MET A 35 7.61 -5.40 -15.35
CA MET A 35 7.39 -4.08 -14.76
C MET A 35 8.20 -3.92 -13.47
N PHE A 36 8.08 -4.88 -12.55
CA PHE A 36 8.79 -4.84 -11.26
C PHE A 36 10.31 -4.75 -11.44
N GLU A 37 10.87 -5.56 -12.34
CA GLU A 37 12.30 -5.54 -12.69
C GLU A 37 12.73 -4.14 -13.15
N ASN A 38 11.96 -3.49 -14.03
CA ASN A 38 12.25 -2.13 -14.48
C ASN A 38 12.24 -1.12 -13.33
N PHE A 39 11.29 -1.23 -12.41
CA PHE A 39 11.23 -0.36 -11.24
C PHE A 39 12.46 -0.57 -10.35
N MET A 40 12.86 -1.81 -10.07
CA MET A 40 14.03 -2.07 -9.23
C MET A 40 15.34 -1.67 -9.88
N LEU A 41 15.47 -1.83 -11.21
CA LEU A 41 16.62 -1.34 -11.96
C LEU A 41 16.80 0.17 -11.80
N ALA A 42 15.69 0.93 -11.77
CA ALA A 42 15.71 2.36 -11.50
C ALA A 42 16.26 2.71 -10.10
N PHE A 43 16.35 1.75 -9.17
CA PHE A 43 16.96 1.88 -7.83
C PHE A 43 18.30 1.11 -7.68
N GLY A 44 18.86 0.62 -8.79
CA GLY A 44 20.07 -0.19 -8.76
C GLY A 44 19.90 -1.55 -8.06
N GLY A 45 18.67 -1.99 -7.85
CA GLY A 45 18.34 -3.30 -7.30
C GLY A 45 18.21 -4.36 -8.41
N ARG A 46 18.40 -5.63 -8.05
CA ARG A 46 18.13 -6.77 -8.93
C ARG A 46 17.00 -7.61 -8.37
N ALA A 47 15.90 -7.69 -9.10
CA ALA A 47 14.78 -8.57 -8.77
C ALA A 47 15.03 -9.98 -9.32
N VAL A 48 14.49 -10.98 -8.61
CA VAL A 48 14.51 -12.40 -8.98
C VAL A 48 13.12 -12.96 -8.73
N HIS A 49 12.59 -13.70 -9.70
CA HIS A 49 11.26 -14.30 -9.60
C HIS A 49 11.37 -15.82 -9.49
N ILE A 50 10.82 -16.40 -8.42
CA ILE A 50 10.79 -17.85 -8.19
C ILE A 50 9.34 -18.26 -7.96
N LYS A 51 8.77 -19.07 -8.86
CA LYS A 51 7.34 -19.41 -8.86
C LYS A 51 6.45 -18.16 -8.79
N GLY A 52 6.84 -17.11 -9.50
CA GLY A 52 6.18 -15.81 -9.51
C GLY A 52 6.40 -14.93 -8.27
N TYR A 53 6.95 -15.47 -7.17
CA TYR A 53 7.29 -14.67 -5.99
C TYR A 53 8.54 -13.85 -6.23
N THR A 54 8.52 -12.60 -5.79
CA THR A 54 9.55 -11.62 -6.09
C THR A 54 10.52 -11.45 -4.93
N TYR A 55 11.79 -11.71 -5.19
CA TYR A 55 12.90 -11.53 -4.27
C TYR A 55 13.83 -10.42 -4.76
N LEU A 56 14.41 -9.66 -3.84
CA LEU A 56 15.38 -8.61 -4.15
C LEU A 56 16.77 -8.99 -3.67
N GLY A 57 17.75 -8.90 -4.55
CA GLY A 57 19.17 -9.04 -4.26
C GLY A 57 19.90 -7.70 -4.40
N GLY A 58 20.45 -7.20 -3.28
CA GLY A 58 21.17 -5.92 -3.26
C GLY A 58 20.31 -4.70 -3.65
N GLY A 59 20.98 -3.56 -3.85
CA GLY A 59 20.38 -2.26 -4.16
C GLY A 59 20.74 -1.21 -3.11
N SER A 60 21.13 -0.02 -3.56
CA SER A 60 21.51 1.09 -2.68
C SER A 60 20.30 1.85 -2.12
N GLY A 61 19.09 1.58 -2.63
CA GLY A 61 17.88 2.35 -2.32
C GLY A 61 17.88 3.76 -2.95
N THR A 62 18.98 4.16 -3.59
CA THR A 62 19.09 5.42 -4.34
C THR A 62 18.70 5.20 -5.81
N PRO A 63 17.89 6.09 -6.40
CA PRO A 63 17.60 6.02 -7.82
C PRO A 63 18.90 6.06 -8.65
N ASN A 64 19.07 5.08 -9.55
CA ASN A 64 20.04 5.12 -10.65
C ASN A 64 19.49 5.90 -11.85
N ALA A 65 18.19 6.24 -11.86
CA ALA A 65 17.60 7.08 -12.88
C ALA A 65 18.15 8.52 -12.78
N THR A 66 18.53 9.11 -13.91
CA THR A 66 18.90 10.53 -14.02
C THR A 66 17.64 11.37 -13.82
N LEU A 67 17.27 11.62 -12.57
CA LEU A 67 16.17 12.51 -12.21
C LEU A 67 16.71 13.94 -12.06
N ASP A 68 15.86 14.92 -12.36
CA ASP A 68 16.16 16.30 -12.00
C ASP A 68 16.20 16.41 -10.46
N PRO A 69 17.30 16.89 -9.86
CA PRO A 69 17.39 17.02 -8.42
C PRO A 69 16.39 18.06 -7.94
N SER A 70 15.73 17.79 -6.81
CA SER A 70 14.82 18.77 -6.22
C SER A 70 15.61 20.03 -5.83
N PRO A 71 15.16 21.24 -6.23
CA PRO A 71 15.78 22.49 -5.82
C PRO A 71 15.36 22.91 -4.40
N TYR A 72 14.46 22.16 -3.76
CA TYR A 72 13.86 22.50 -2.47
C TYR A 72 14.49 21.68 -1.34
N SER A 73 14.81 22.34 -0.23
CA SER A 73 15.30 21.71 0.99
C SER A 73 14.19 21.34 1.97
N GLU A 74 12.98 21.87 1.80
CA GLU A 74 11.80 21.55 2.61
C GLU A 74 11.03 20.39 1.97
N ALA A 75 10.61 19.42 2.79
CA ALA A 75 10.01 18.18 2.29
C ALA A 75 8.69 18.41 1.55
N ARG A 76 7.81 19.27 2.07
CA ARG A 76 6.55 19.61 1.42
C ARG A 76 6.77 20.32 0.09
N GLU A 77 7.68 21.29 0.02
CA GLU A 77 8.00 21.96 -1.26
C GLU A 77 8.64 20.99 -2.26
N ALA A 78 9.58 20.15 -1.82
CA ALA A 78 10.19 19.12 -2.65
C ALA A 78 9.17 18.14 -3.22
N TRP A 79 8.10 17.85 -2.46
CA TRP A 79 6.97 17.07 -2.94
C TRP A 79 6.07 17.88 -3.89
N GLU A 80 5.39 18.92 -3.40
CA GLU A 80 4.32 19.62 -4.11
C GLU A 80 4.80 20.41 -5.33
N LYS A 81 5.99 21.00 -5.27
CA LYS A 81 6.48 21.94 -6.29
C LYS A 81 7.48 21.30 -7.26
N HIS A 82 7.96 20.08 -6.98
CA HIS A 82 8.95 19.39 -7.80
C HIS A 82 8.54 17.97 -8.16
N ALA A 83 8.50 17.05 -7.19
CA ALA A 83 8.25 15.65 -7.47
C ALA A 83 6.82 15.40 -7.99
N LEU A 84 5.79 15.94 -7.31
CA LEU A 84 4.38 15.71 -7.65
C LEU A 84 4.03 16.18 -9.08
N PRO A 85 4.41 17.38 -9.55
CA PRO A 85 4.17 17.81 -10.92
C PRO A 85 4.77 16.87 -11.97
N HIS A 86 6.01 16.39 -11.77
CA HIS A 86 6.63 15.42 -12.67
C HIS A 86 5.89 14.08 -12.66
N VAL A 87 5.47 13.61 -11.49
CA VAL A 87 4.74 12.35 -11.35
C VAL A 87 3.36 12.44 -12.03
N GLN A 88 2.66 13.54 -11.83
CA GLN A 88 1.37 13.85 -12.46
C GLN A 88 1.50 13.89 -13.98
N GLU A 89 2.44 14.68 -14.51
CA GLU A 89 2.67 14.80 -15.96
C GLU A 89 2.94 13.44 -16.61
N ILE A 90 3.82 12.62 -16.00
CA ILE A 90 4.14 11.30 -16.51
C ILE A 90 2.92 10.38 -16.43
N CYS A 91 2.27 10.25 -15.27
CA CYS A 91 1.10 9.37 -15.11
C CYS A 91 -0.06 9.79 -16.04
N GLU A 92 -0.27 11.10 -16.21
CA GLU A 92 -1.28 11.62 -17.13
C GLU A 92 -0.99 11.30 -18.59
N GLY A 93 0.27 11.46 -19.01
CA GLY A 93 0.71 11.03 -20.33
C GLY A 93 0.52 9.53 -20.53
N LEU A 94 0.76 8.73 -19.49
CA LEU A 94 0.60 7.28 -19.56
C LEU A 94 -0.89 6.87 -19.65
N TRP A 95 -1.79 7.37 -18.80
CA TRP A 95 -3.18 6.90 -18.87
C TRP A 95 -4.01 7.49 -20.02
N SER A 96 -3.58 8.61 -20.64
CA SER A 96 -4.44 9.40 -21.56
C SER A 96 -4.27 9.04 -23.03
N GLY A 97 -3.27 8.23 -23.38
CA GLY A 97 -3.03 7.88 -24.76
C GLY A 97 -4.15 7.05 -25.38
N ASN A 98 -4.40 7.31 -26.67
CA ASN A 98 -5.40 6.58 -27.45
C ASN A 98 -4.84 5.24 -27.96
N TYR A 99 -4.42 4.35 -27.04
CA TYR A 99 -3.77 3.07 -27.38
C TYR A 99 -4.62 2.17 -28.27
N SER A 100 -5.94 2.30 -28.19
CA SER A 100 -6.86 1.56 -29.07
C SER A 100 -6.63 1.86 -30.56
N SER A 101 -6.17 3.09 -30.88
CA SER A 101 -5.89 3.51 -32.26
C SER A 101 -4.54 3.04 -32.81
N TRP A 102 -3.60 2.64 -31.95
CA TRP A 102 -2.24 2.27 -32.35
C TRP A 102 -2.21 0.87 -32.99
N PRO A 103 -1.36 0.61 -33.99
CA PRO A 103 -1.08 -0.75 -34.45
C PRO A 103 -0.52 -1.65 -33.33
N LEU A 104 -0.75 -2.96 -33.44
CA LEU A 104 -0.23 -3.94 -32.47
C LEU A 104 1.29 -3.83 -32.30
N GLU A 105 2.02 -3.73 -33.41
CA GLU A 105 3.48 -3.62 -33.43
C GLU A 105 3.97 -2.36 -32.67
N GLU A 106 3.33 -1.21 -32.90
CA GLU A 106 3.70 0.04 -32.21
C GLU A 106 3.47 -0.04 -30.70
N LEU A 107 2.37 -0.68 -30.26
CA LEU A 107 2.11 -0.89 -28.84
C LEU A 107 3.18 -1.78 -28.20
N VAL A 108 3.54 -2.90 -28.83
CA VAL A 108 4.57 -3.81 -28.32
C VAL A 108 5.93 -3.13 -28.23
N GLN A 109 6.31 -2.38 -29.27
CA GLN A 109 7.58 -1.63 -29.28
C GLN A 109 7.64 -0.55 -28.19
N ALA A 110 6.49 0.02 -27.81
CA ALA A 110 6.43 1.06 -26.78
C ALA A 110 6.58 0.54 -25.34
N ILE A 111 6.27 -0.74 -25.05
CA ILE A 111 6.20 -1.29 -23.68
C ILE A 111 7.45 -1.00 -22.83
N PRO A 112 8.69 -1.26 -23.29
CA PRO A 112 9.86 -1.04 -22.44
C PRO A 112 10.06 0.43 -22.06
N GLY A 113 9.81 1.35 -23.00
CA GLY A 113 9.83 2.80 -22.74
C GLY A 113 8.74 3.21 -21.76
N TYR A 114 7.57 2.59 -21.89
CA TYR A 114 6.43 2.77 -21.00
C TYR A 114 6.72 2.40 -19.55
N PHE A 115 7.31 1.22 -19.33
CA PHE A 115 7.72 0.77 -18.00
C PHE A 115 8.82 1.65 -17.43
N SER A 116 9.75 2.11 -18.27
CA SER A 116 10.80 3.05 -17.87
C SER A 116 10.22 4.40 -17.40
N GLU A 117 9.20 4.92 -18.08
CA GLU A 117 8.53 6.16 -17.68
C GLU A 117 7.77 6.01 -16.36
N ALA A 118 7.03 4.91 -16.18
CA ALA A 118 6.37 4.63 -14.90
C ALA A 118 7.38 4.45 -13.75
N ALA A 119 8.51 3.79 -14.01
CA ALA A 119 9.61 3.66 -13.05
C ALA A 119 10.24 5.02 -12.72
N ARG A 120 10.36 5.92 -13.71
CA ARG A 120 10.83 7.31 -13.53
C ARG A 120 9.88 8.12 -12.64
N ALA A 121 8.58 8.03 -12.88
CA ALA A 121 7.57 8.62 -12.01
C ALA A 121 7.67 8.06 -10.58
N PHE A 122 7.75 6.74 -10.43
CA PHE A 122 7.94 6.12 -9.11
C PHE A 122 9.21 6.62 -8.42
N ALA A 123 10.31 6.78 -9.15
CA ALA A 123 11.57 7.31 -8.60
C ALA A 123 11.44 8.77 -8.12
N TYR A 124 10.67 9.63 -8.79
CA TYR A 124 10.36 10.98 -8.27
C TYR A 124 9.65 10.95 -6.92
N THR A 125 8.75 9.98 -6.68
CA THR A 125 8.08 9.81 -5.35
C THR A 125 9.03 9.45 -4.21
N MET A 126 10.26 9.03 -4.53
CA MET A 126 11.30 8.68 -3.56
C MET A 126 12.20 9.88 -3.21
N GLN A 127 12.23 10.95 -4.03
CA GLN A 127 13.10 12.09 -3.77
C GLN A 127 12.81 12.81 -2.44
N PRO A 128 11.54 13.12 -2.08
CA PRO A 128 11.26 13.85 -0.83
C PRO A 128 11.50 13.01 0.44
N LEU A 129 11.61 11.68 0.30
CA LEU A 129 11.76 10.76 1.42
C LEU A 129 13.00 11.09 2.27
N HIS A 130 14.12 11.40 1.60
CA HIS A 130 15.38 11.72 2.28
C HIS A 130 15.26 12.98 3.15
N VAL A 131 14.44 13.93 2.73
CA VAL A 131 14.25 15.21 3.42
C VAL A 131 13.29 15.05 4.60
N VAL A 132 12.20 14.29 4.41
CA VAL A 132 11.11 14.23 5.39
C VAL A 132 11.41 13.34 6.60
N VAL A 133 12.28 12.35 6.45
CA VAL A 133 12.59 11.37 7.51
C VAL A 133 13.44 11.98 8.62
N GLY A 134 14.30 12.96 8.31
CA GLY A 134 15.21 13.60 9.27
C GLY A 134 14.48 14.27 10.44
N PRO A 135 13.55 15.20 10.20
CA PRO A 135 12.78 15.86 11.26
C PRO A 135 11.98 14.89 12.15
N ALA A 136 11.30 13.90 11.55
CA ALA A 136 10.57 12.88 12.32
C ALA A 136 11.49 12.05 13.22
N SER A 137 12.71 11.75 12.75
CA SER A 137 13.74 11.07 13.53
C SER A 137 14.26 11.93 14.68
N ALA A 138 14.46 13.22 14.44
CA ALA A 138 14.86 14.16 15.50
C ALA A 138 13.78 14.30 16.59
N LEU A 139 12.50 14.36 16.19
CA LEU A 139 11.38 14.35 17.14
C LEU A 139 11.35 13.05 17.96
N MET A 140 11.62 11.90 17.34
CA MET A 140 11.72 10.61 18.03
C MET A 140 12.83 10.61 19.08
N VAL A 141 14.04 11.06 18.71
CA VAL A 141 15.17 11.16 19.65
C VAL A 141 14.79 12.05 20.84
N PHE A 142 14.18 13.21 20.58
CA PHE A 142 13.73 14.11 21.64
C PHE A 142 12.71 13.45 22.57
N CYS A 143 11.71 12.74 22.03
CA CYS A 143 10.72 12.03 22.83
C CYS A 143 11.37 10.96 23.72
N ARG A 144 12.34 10.19 23.20
CA ARG A 144 13.09 9.19 23.98
C ARG A 144 13.92 9.81 25.10
N GLU A 145 14.49 10.98 24.90
CA GLU A 145 15.34 11.64 25.90
C GLU A 145 14.53 12.37 26.97
N LYS A 146 13.48 13.08 26.56
CA LYS A 146 12.80 14.08 27.39
C LYS A 146 11.39 13.69 27.82
N LEU A 147 10.75 12.74 27.14
CA LEU A 147 9.34 12.37 27.35
C LEU A 147 9.10 10.87 27.59
N LYS A 148 10.16 10.06 27.72
CA LYS A 148 10.06 8.60 27.95
C LYS A 148 9.27 8.19 29.20
N ASP A 149 9.23 9.06 30.21
CA ASP A 149 8.51 8.79 31.47
C ASP A 149 7.03 9.16 31.37
N LEU A 150 6.64 9.87 30.30
CA LEU A 150 5.25 10.24 30.03
C LEU A 150 4.47 9.08 29.43
N GLU A 151 5.05 8.45 28.41
CA GLU A 151 4.47 7.36 27.62
C GLU A 151 5.57 6.74 26.72
N ASP A 152 5.28 5.63 26.05
CA ASP A 152 6.20 5.05 25.08
C ASP A 152 6.56 6.06 23.97
N PRO A 153 7.86 6.33 23.71
CA PRO A 153 8.28 7.33 22.72
C PRO A 153 7.81 7.04 21.29
N ASP A 154 7.73 5.76 20.89
CA ASP A 154 7.29 5.40 19.53
C ASP A 154 5.81 5.79 19.36
N HIS A 155 5.00 5.50 20.37
CA HIS A 155 3.59 5.87 20.40
C HIS A 155 3.35 7.39 20.52
N LEU A 156 4.21 8.11 21.27
CA LEU A 156 4.13 9.58 21.36
C LEU A 156 4.33 10.23 20.00
N VAL A 157 5.36 9.86 19.25
CA VAL A 157 5.61 10.43 17.92
C VAL A 157 4.45 10.13 16.98
N ALA A 158 3.95 8.90 16.98
CA ALA A 158 2.78 8.52 16.19
C ALA A 158 1.55 9.38 16.51
N SER A 159 1.30 9.64 17.80
CA SER A 159 0.18 10.48 18.26
C SER A 159 0.40 11.97 17.94
N LEU A 160 1.64 12.45 17.90
CA LEU A 160 1.97 13.83 17.58
C LEU A 160 1.80 14.16 16.09
N LEU A 161 1.88 13.15 15.21
CA LEU A 161 1.80 13.32 13.76
C LEU A 161 0.46 12.93 13.14
N GLN A 162 -0.51 12.44 13.93
CA GLN A 162 -1.83 12.04 13.44
C GLN A 162 -2.75 13.24 13.15
N GLY A 163 -3.82 13.03 12.38
CA GLY A 163 -4.84 14.04 12.11
C GLY A 163 -4.30 15.26 11.35
N VAL A 164 -3.19 15.12 10.61
CA VAL A 164 -2.74 16.14 9.65
C VAL A 164 -3.39 15.88 8.31
N ASP A 165 -3.66 16.95 7.55
CA ASP A 165 -4.17 16.82 6.18
C ASP A 165 -3.19 15.99 5.34
N ASN A 166 -3.71 14.97 4.66
CA ASN A 166 -2.92 14.05 3.85
C ASN A 166 -3.79 13.35 2.79
N GLU A 167 -3.15 12.75 1.78
CA GLU A 167 -3.84 12.20 0.60
C GLU A 167 -4.75 11.00 0.92
N SER A 168 -4.37 10.16 1.89
CA SER A 168 -5.16 8.98 2.24
C SER A 168 -6.41 9.35 3.03
N ALA A 169 -6.30 10.28 3.99
CA ALA A 169 -7.45 10.86 4.66
C ALA A 169 -8.37 11.59 3.67
N ALA A 170 -7.81 12.40 2.76
CA ALA A 170 -8.56 13.12 1.74
C ALA A 170 -9.34 12.17 0.81
N ARG A 171 -8.73 11.05 0.39
CA ARG A 171 -9.39 10.02 -0.43
C ARG A 171 -10.67 9.49 0.24
N GLY A 172 -10.62 9.22 1.53
CA GLY A 172 -11.78 8.77 2.32
C GLY A 172 -12.83 9.86 2.49
N GLN A 173 -12.41 11.07 2.88
CA GLN A 173 -13.30 12.21 3.11
C GLN A 173 -14.03 12.63 1.84
N LYS A 174 -13.33 12.71 0.70
CA LYS A 174 -13.91 13.05 -0.60
C LYS A 174 -14.92 12.03 -1.09
N LEU A 175 -14.73 10.75 -0.75
CA LEU A 175 -15.74 9.73 -0.99
C LEU A 175 -16.96 9.96 -0.08
N GLU A 176 -16.75 10.17 1.22
CA GLU A 176 -17.82 10.43 2.20
C GLU A 176 -18.63 11.71 1.88
N GLU A 177 -18.04 12.72 1.26
CA GLU A 177 -18.76 13.93 0.78
C GLU A 177 -19.91 13.59 -0.19
N LEU A 178 -19.88 12.41 -0.84
CA LEU A 178 -20.97 11.93 -1.70
C LEU A 178 -22.11 11.26 -0.93
N ALA A 179 -21.94 10.98 0.37
CA ALA A 179 -22.92 10.28 1.21
C ALA A 179 -24.31 10.95 1.24
N PRO A 180 -24.45 12.29 1.30
CA PRO A 180 -25.76 12.95 1.26
C PRO A 180 -26.53 12.66 -0.05
N LEU A 181 -25.85 12.59 -1.19
CA LEU A 181 -26.47 12.24 -2.47
C LEU A 181 -27.00 10.80 -2.44
N LEU A 182 -26.23 9.88 -1.83
CA LEU A 182 -26.62 8.49 -1.69
C LEU A 182 -27.80 8.31 -0.72
N GLN A 183 -27.84 9.08 0.37
CA GLN A 183 -28.93 9.05 1.37
C GLN A 183 -30.26 9.60 0.87
N ALA A 184 -30.23 10.47 -0.14
CA ALA A 184 -31.43 11.10 -0.70
C ALA A 184 -32.42 10.11 -1.34
N SER A 185 -31.97 8.88 -1.67
CA SER A 185 -32.78 7.86 -2.33
C SER A 185 -32.51 6.47 -1.73
N PRO A 186 -33.50 5.82 -1.09
CA PRO A 186 -33.33 4.46 -0.54
C PRO A 186 -32.97 3.42 -1.61
N THR A 187 -33.49 3.57 -2.83
CA THR A 187 -33.18 2.69 -3.96
C THR A 187 -31.73 2.87 -4.41
N LEU A 188 -31.25 4.10 -4.46
CA LEU A 188 -29.85 4.41 -4.77
C LEU A 188 -28.90 3.81 -3.71
N LEU A 189 -29.19 4.01 -2.43
CA LEU A 189 -28.43 3.40 -1.34
C LEU A 189 -28.43 1.86 -1.40
N ALA A 190 -29.59 1.24 -1.70
CA ALA A 190 -29.68 -0.20 -1.85
C ALA A 190 -28.84 -0.73 -3.04
N ALA A 191 -28.85 -0.03 -4.17
CA ALA A 191 -28.01 -0.37 -5.32
C ALA A 191 -26.52 -0.22 -5.00
N ALA A 192 -26.14 0.84 -4.27
CA ALA A 192 -24.77 1.08 -3.86
C ALA A 192 -24.24 0.00 -2.89
N ARG A 193 -25.07 -0.45 -1.94
CA ARG A 193 -24.75 -1.59 -1.05
C ARG A 193 -24.46 -2.88 -1.82
N GLN A 194 -25.07 -3.05 -2.99
CA GLN A 194 -24.84 -4.20 -3.88
C GLN A 194 -23.65 -3.98 -4.82
N GLY A 195 -23.01 -2.80 -4.80
CA GLY A 195 -21.99 -2.43 -5.77
C GLY A 195 -22.54 -2.25 -7.19
N ASN A 196 -23.85 -2.09 -7.38
CA ASN A 196 -24.44 -2.03 -8.72
C ASN A 196 -24.53 -0.58 -9.21
N LEU A 197 -23.46 -0.10 -9.86
CA LEU A 197 -23.40 1.29 -10.37
C LEU A 197 -24.44 1.58 -11.45
N THR A 198 -24.77 0.60 -12.31
CA THR A 198 -25.83 0.76 -13.33
C THR A 198 -27.19 1.00 -12.70
N ALA A 199 -27.56 0.18 -11.70
CA ALA A 199 -28.80 0.36 -10.96
C ALA A 199 -28.79 1.66 -10.14
N ALA A 200 -27.64 2.03 -9.56
CA ALA A 200 -27.47 3.29 -8.85
C ALA A 200 -27.74 4.49 -9.77
N ARG A 201 -27.15 4.52 -10.97
CA ARG A 201 -27.37 5.60 -11.95
C ARG A 201 -28.81 5.68 -12.46
N ALA A 202 -29.53 4.55 -12.50
CA ALA A 202 -30.93 4.49 -12.93
C ALA A 202 -31.93 4.90 -11.85
N ALA A 203 -31.52 4.94 -10.57
CA ALA A 203 -32.38 5.35 -9.47
C ALA A 203 -32.68 6.86 -9.50
N GLU A 204 -33.71 7.29 -8.77
CA GLU A 204 -33.97 8.72 -8.53
C GLU A 204 -32.74 9.38 -7.87
N GLY A 205 -32.29 10.51 -8.42
CA GLY A 205 -31.03 11.18 -8.02
C GLY A 205 -29.75 10.53 -8.57
N GLY A 206 -29.87 9.36 -9.22
CA GLY A 206 -28.74 8.54 -9.68
C GLY A 206 -27.84 9.19 -10.72
N GLN A 207 -28.37 10.07 -11.59
CA GLN A 207 -27.54 10.79 -12.56
C GLN A 207 -26.60 11.81 -11.89
N VAL A 208 -27.11 12.59 -10.94
CA VAL A 208 -26.30 13.57 -10.19
C VAL A 208 -25.25 12.85 -9.35
N PHE A 209 -25.65 11.78 -8.66
CA PHE A 209 -24.72 10.91 -7.97
C PHE A 209 -23.64 10.34 -8.90
N GLY A 210 -24.05 9.79 -10.05
CA GLY A 210 -23.14 9.19 -11.02
C GLY A 210 -22.08 10.18 -11.52
N GLN A 211 -22.46 11.41 -11.85
CA GLN A 211 -21.52 12.45 -12.26
C GLN A 211 -20.52 12.80 -11.16
N ALA A 212 -20.98 12.93 -9.91
CA ALA A 212 -20.10 13.23 -8.79
C ALA A 212 -19.16 12.06 -8.46
N PHE A 213 -19.64 10.82 -8.59
CA PHE A 213 -18.85 9.62 -8.39
C PHE A 213 -17.82 9.42 -9.52
N ASP A 214 -18.17 9.75 -10.76
CA ASP A 214 -17.22 9.72 -11.89
C ASP A 214 -16.09 10.74 -11.68
N ALA A 215 -16.42 11.95 -11.24
CA ALA A 215 -15.42 12.97 -10.89
C ALA A 215 -14.50 12.52 -9.74
N TYR A 216 -15.03 11.78 -8.76
CA TYR A 216 -14.21 11.16 -7.71
C TYR A 216 -13.24 10.13 -8.29
N LEU A 217 -13.71 9.24 -9.18
CA LEU A 217 -12.89 8.22 -9.82
C LEU A 217 -11.86 8.79 -10.80
N GLU A 218 -12.08 9.98 -11.35
CA GLU A 218 -11.07 10.68 -12.16
C GLU A 218 -9.84 11.04 -11.34
N HIS A 219 -9.98 11.33 -10.05
CA HIS A 219 -8.86 11.67 -9.19
C HIS A 219 -8.31 10.47 -8.41
N TYR A 220 -9.20 9.61 -7.89
CA TYR A 220 -8.83 8.52 -6.97
C TYR A 220 -8.94 7.12 -7.59
N GLY A 221 -9.45 7.00 -8.81
CA GLY A 221 -9.80 5.72 -9.41
C GLY A 221 -8.69 5.00 -10.17
N TYR A 222 -7.58 5.66 -10.48
CA TYR A 222 -6.52 5.11 -11.34
C TYR A 222 -5.46 4.28 -10.62
N GLY A 223 -5.35 4.39 -9.30
CA GLY A 223 -4.35 3.65 -8.53
C GLY A 223 -4.57 2.14 -8.58
N SER A 224 -3.49 1.39 -8.76
CA SER A 224 -3.47 -0.06 -8.53
C SER A 224 -3.80 -0.41 -7.07
N GLN A 225 -4.28 -1.64 -6.83
CA GLN A 225 -4.63 -2.07 -5.48
C GLN A 225 -3.39 -2.14 -4.57
N THR A 226 -2.28 -2.65 -5.07
CA THR A 226 -1.00 -2.70 -4.34
C THR A 226 0.11 -2.18 -5.24
N TRP A 227 1.31 -1.96 -4.70
CA TRP A 227 2.44 -1.39 -5.43
C TRP A 227 2.94 -2.22 -6.62
N TRP A 228 2.54 -3.48 -6.78
CA TRP A 228 3.15 -4.37 -7.79
C TRP A 228 2.14 -5.22 -8.59
N GLU A 229 0.86 -5.17 -8.24
CA GLU A 229 -0.17 -5.97 -8.92
C GLU A 229 -0.72 -5.24 -10.14
N LEU A 230 0.10 -5.16 -11.19
CA LEU A 230 -0.30 -4.57 -12.47
C LEU A 230 -1.55 -5.22 -13.05
N GLN A 231 -1.78 -6.52 -12.78
CA GLN A 231 -2.89 -7.30 -13.31
C GLN A 231 -4.25 -7.03 -12.65
N THR A 232 -4.28 -6.43 -11.45
CA THR A 232 -5.56 -6.21 -10.74
C THR A 232 -6.29 -4.96 -11.24
N PRO A 233 -7.63 -5.02 -11.43
CA PRO A 233 -8.42 -3.86 -11.81
C PRO A 233 -8.33 -2.71 -10.80
N THR A 234 -8.25 -1.49 -11.31
CA THR A 234 -8.36 -0.24 -10.56
C THR A 234 -9.83 0.08 -10.24
N TRP A 235 -10.09 1.03 -9.35
CA TRP A 235 -11.47 1.46 -9.05
C TRP A 235 -12.17 2.14 -10.24
N ARG A 236 -11.40 2.69 -11.19
CA ARG A 236 -11.98 3.24 -12.43
C ARG A 236 -12.49 2.13 -13.35
N GLU A 237 -11.85 0.96 -13.34
CA GLU A 237 -12.24 -0.20 -14.13
C GLU A 237 -13.33 -1.03 -13.44
N ALA A 238 -13.24 -1.18 -12.11
CA ALA A 238 -14.15 -1.94 -11.27
C ALA A 238 -14.55 -1.11 -10.02
N PRO A 239 -15.56 -0.21 -10.14
CA PRO A 239 -15.91 0.75 -9.10
C PRO A 239 -16.76 0.18 -7.96
N GLU A 240 -17.11 -1.10 -8.00
CA GLU A 240 -18.06 -1.72 -7.09
C GLU A 240 -17.61 -1.66 -5.63
N ALA A 241 -16.31 -1.85 -5.38
CA ALA A 241 -15.74 -1.79 -4.04
C ALA A 241 -15.83 -0.38 -3.43
N ALA A 242 -15.49 0.66 -4.21
CA ALA A 242 -15.61 2.06 -3.79
C ALA A 242 -17.08 2.44 -3.52
N LEU A 243 -18.00 1.93 -4.34
CA LEU A 243 -19.43 2.16 -4.18
C LEU A 243 -19.99 1.51 -2.89
N ARG A 244 -19.58 0.26 -2.60
CA ARG A 244 -19.93 -0.43 -1.35
C ARG A 244 -19.35 0.28 -0.13
N LEU A 245 -18.12 0.76 -0.21
CA LEU A 245 -17.46 1.53 0.84
C LEU A 245 -18.25 2.80 1.20
N LEU A 246 -18.66 3.58 0.19
CA LEU A 246 -19.49 4.76 0.40
C LEU A 246 -20.82 4.43 1.11
N ALA A 247 -21.47 3.33 0.71
CA ALA A 247 -22.68 2.87 1.39
C ALA A 247 -22.45 2.45 2.85
N GLY A 248 -21.24 1.99 3.17
CA GLY A 248 -20.75 1.74 4.52
C GLY A 248 -20.68 3.02 5.36
N TYR A 249 -20.09 4.09 4.83
CA TYR A 249 -20.02 5.40 5.51
C TYR A 249 -21.39 5.95 5.86
N VAL A 250 -22.36 5.85 4.94
CA VAL A 250 -23.77 6.23 5.19
C VAL A 250 -24.36 5.48 6.38
N SER A 251 -23.98 4.22 6.58
CA SER A 251 -24.55 3.36 7.61
C SER A 251 -23.93 3.60 8.99
N ASN A 252 -22.70 4.13 9.06
CA ASN A 252 -22.02 4.46 10.32
C ASN A 252 -21.19 5.76 10.21
N PRO A 253 -21.85 6.93 10.16
CA PRO A 253 -21.16 8.21 9.96
C PRO A 253 -20.17 8.54 11.09
N SER A 254 -20.39 8.01 12.29
CA SER A 254 -19.46 8.23 13.41
C SER A 254 -18.08 7.58 13.17
N ARG A 255 -18.02 6.55 12.32
CA ARG A 255 -16.78 5.89 11.89
C ARG A 255 -16.35 6.29 10.47
N GLY A 256 -17.05 7.26 9.86
CA GLY A 256 -16.68 7.81 8.56
C GLY A 256 -15.37 8.59 8.62
N PRO A 257 -14.60 8.66 7.51
CA PRO A 257 -13.32 9.36 7.41
C PRO A 257 -13.32 10.80 7.96
N ILE A 258 -14.38 11.58 7.73
CA ILE A 258 -14.51 12.97 8.21
C ILE A 258 -14.52 13.01 9.74
N ALA A 259 -15.37 12.19 10.37
CA ALA A 259 -15.48 12.12 11.82
C ALA A 259 -14.20 11.54 12.45
N ALA A 260 -13.56 10.59 11.77
CA ALA A 260 -12.34 9.95 12.21
C ALA A 260 -11.16 10.94 12.24
N HIS A 261 -10.95 11.65 11.15
CA HIS A 261 -9.93 12.69 11.06
C HIS A 261 -10.11 13.82 12.11
N ALA A 262 -11.35 14.27 12.34
CA ALA A 262 -11.64 15.28 13.35
C ALA A 262 -11.28 14.82 14.78
N ARG A 263 -11.47 13.53 15.10
CA ARG A 263 -11.01 12.94 16.37
C ARG A 263 -9.49 12.93 16.46
N SER A 264 -8.80 12.41 15.45
CA SER A 264 -7.34 12.32 15.44
C SER A 264 -6.68 13.69 15.56
N SER A 265 -7.24 14.72 14.92
CA SER A 265 -6.79 16.11 15.04
C SER A 265 -6.98 16.66 16.46
N THR A 266 -8.12 16.39 17.09
CA THR A 266 -8.38 16.78 18.49
C THR A 266 -7.40 16.10 19.45
N GLU A 267 -7.24 14.78 19.32
CA GLU A 267 -6.30 13.99 20.13
C GLU A 267 -4.85 14.47 19.95
N ARG A 268 -4.45 14.89 18.74
CA ARG A 268 -3.14 15.50 18.49
C ARG A 268 -2.96 16.77 19.32
N THR A 269 -3.94 17.67 19.33
CA THR A 269 -3.87 18.90 20.13
C THR A 269 -3.73 18.60 21.62
N GLU A 270 -4.46 17.61 22.12
CA GLU A 270 -4.39 17.19 23.53
C GLU A 270 -3.01 16.62 23.90
N ILE A 271 -2.44 15.74 23.05
CA ILE A 271 -1.13 15.14 23.34
C ILE A 271 0.00 16.17 23.24
N ILE A 272 -0.08 17.14 22.31
CA ILE A 272 0.86 18.27 22.24
C ILE A 272 0.84 19.04 23.58
N ALA A 273 -0.35 19.41 24.07
CA ALA A 273 -0.48 20.14 25.33
C ALA A 273 0.03 19.34 26.55
N LYS A 274 -0.23 18.02 26.56
CA LYS A 274 0.28 17.10 27.59
C LYS A 274 1.81 17.05 27.58
N CYS A 275 2.42 16.86 26.41
CA CYS A 275 3.88 16.87 26.24
C CYS A 275 4.49 18.19 26.70
N GLU A 276 3.96 19.34 26.26
CA GLU A 276 4.47 20.66 26.67
C GLU A 276 4.42 20.88 28.18
N SER A 277 3.35 20.42 28.82
CA SER A 277 3.15 20.54 30.27
C SER A 277 4.12 19.67 31.07
N SER A 278 4.54 18.54 30.51
CA SER A 278 5.51 17.62 31.13
C SER A 278 6.97 18.08 31.00
N LEU A 279 7.28 19.03 30.11
CA LEU A 279 8.63 19.53 29.92
C LEU A 279 9.02 20.56 31.01
N ALA A 280 10.25 20.40 31.53
CA ALA A 280 10.73 21.09 32.72
C ALA A 280 11.06 22.59 32.51
N GLY A 281 11.33 23.03 31.28
CA GLY A 281 11.79 24.40 30.99
C GLY A 281 11.29 24.97 29.66
N ASN A 282 11.35 26.30 29.52
CA ASN A 282 10.91 27.01 28.31
C ASN A 282 11.76 26.68 27.08
N GLU A 283 13.04 26.34 27.25
CA GLU A 283 13.92 25.92 26.15
C GLU A 283 13.47 24.57 25.56
N ASP A 284 13.26 23.55 26.40
CA ASP A 284 12.75 22.25 25.98
C ASP A 284 11.38 22.38 25.29
N ARG A 285 10.49 23.25 25.79
CA ARG A 285 9.19 23.52 25.15
C ARG A 285 9.33 24.17 23.78
N THR A 286 10.27 25.11 23.63
CA THR A 286 10.53 25.78 22.36
C THR A 286 11.11 24.80 21.34
N GLN A 287 12.06 23.97 21.77
CA GLN A 287 12.63 22.90 20.94
C GLN A 287 11.57 21.88 20.53
N PHE A 288 10.73 21.42 21.47
CA PHE A 288 9.63 20.49 21.19
C PHE A 288 8.68 21.02 20.12
N ARG A 289 8.22 22.27 20.24
CA ARG A 289 7.35 22.91 19.24
C ARG A 289 7.99 22.93 17.85
N ALA A 290 9.26 23.33 17.77
CA ALA A 290 10.00 23.35 16.51
C ALA A 290 10.15 21.95 15.89
N LEU A 291 10.35 20.92 16.71
CA LEU A 291 10.46 19.53 16.23
C LEU A 291 9.11 18.97 15.75
N VAL A 292 8.01 19.26 16.46
CA VAL A 292 6.65 18.87 16.03
C VAL A 292 6.29 19.57 14.73
N GLU A 293 6.55 20.88 14.62
CA GLU A 293 6.33 21.66 13.39
C GLU A 293 7.18 21.11 12.23
N GLY A 294 8.48 20.88 12.45
CA GLY A 294 9.37 20.35 11.42
C GLY A 294 9.03 18.93 10.95
N ALA A 295 8.35 18.13 11.79
CA ALA A 295 7.91 16.78 11.44
C ALA A 295 6.48 16.72 10.90
N ALA A 296 5.73 17.83 10.91
CA ALA A 296 4.31 17.86 10.52
C ALA A 296 4.07 17.42 9.06
N ASP A 297 5.04 17.66 8.17
CA ASP A 297 4.95 17.28 6.77
C ASP A 297 5.20 15.78 6.52
N TYR A 298 5.61 15.00 7.54
CA TYR A 298 5.90 13.58 7.39
C TYR A 298 4.72 12.82 6.81
N VAL A 299 3.57 12.83 7.48
CA VAL A 299 2.40 12.05 7.04
C VAL A 299 1.88 12.58 5.70
N PHE A 300 1.88 13.90 5.49
CA PHE A 300 1.49 14.50 4.22
C PHE A 300 2.32 13.96 3.03
N VAL A 301 3.64 13.98 3.15
CA VAL A 301 4.54 13.49 2.10
C VAL A 301 4.47 11.97 1.96
N ILE A 302 4.40 11.21 3.07
CA ILE A 302 4.36 9.74 3.07
C ILE A 302 3.08 9.17 2.46
N GLU A 303 1.93 9.80 2.71
CA GLU A 303 0.67 9.34 2.14
C GLU A 303 0.50 9.85 0.69
N GLY A 304 0.96 11.07 0.39
CA GLY A 304 0.97 11.60 -0.98
C GLY A 304 1.81 10.74 -1.94
N ARG A 305 3.03 10.36 -1.54
CA ARG A 305 3.87 9.45 -2.33
C ARG A 305 3.22 8.07 -2.48
N ALA A 306 2.64 7.51 -1.43
CA ALA A 306 2.02 6.18 -1.49
C ALA A 306 0.86 6.15 -2.49
N HIS A 307 0.02 7.18 -2.48
CA HIS A 307 -1.04 7.39 -3.48
C HIS A 307 -0.46 7.37 -4.90
N TRP A 308 0.57 8.18 -5.17
CA TRP A 308 1.09 8.32 -6.53
C TRP A 308 1.92 7.12 -6.99
N GLN A 309 2.56 6.39 -6.09
CA GLN A 309 3.22 5.13 -6.40
C GLN A 309 2.23 4.08 -6.93
N GLN A 310 1.02 3.99 -6.36
CA GLN A 310 -0.03 3.13 -6.90
C GLN A 310 -0.50 3.59 -8.29
N ASN A 311 -0.53 4.91 -8.52
CA ASN A 311 -0.89 5.49 -9.83
C ASN A 311 0.19 5.22 -10.89
N CYS A 312 1.48 5.21 -10.55
CA CYS A 312 2.54 4.84 -11.49
C CYS A 312 2.31 3.46 -12.11
N VAL A 313 1.81 2.51 -11.30
CA VAL A 313 1.50 1.14 -11.74
C VAL A 313 0.17 1.10 -12.47
N GLY A 314 -0.86 1.75 -11.93
CA GLY A 314 -2.19 1.78 -12.54
C GLY A 314 -2.21 2.45 -13.92
N ALA A 315 -1.37 3.48 -14.13
CA ALA A 315 -1.23 4.20 -15.39
C ALA A 315 -0.70 3.33 -16.55
N LEU A 316 -0.09 2.18 -16.26
CA LEU A 316 0.36 1.23 -17.28
C LEU A 316 -0.78 0.37 -17.85
N ARG A 317 -1.87 0.19 -17.10
CA ARG A 317 -2.96 -0.73 -17.45
C ARG A 317 -3.69 -0.38 -18.75
N PRO A 318 -4.02 0.89 -19.06
CA PRO A 318 -4.72 1.23 -20.30
C PRO A 318 -4.00 0.74 -21.57
N MET A 319 -2.67 0.89 -21.63
CA MET A 319 -1.86 0.41 -22.75
C MET A 319 -1.83 -1.12 -22.80
N CYS A 320 -1.60 -1.79 -21.66
CA CYS A 320 -1.59 -3.25 -21.58
C CYS A 320 -2.94 -3.86 -22.02
N LEU A 321 -4.06 -3.31 -21.58
CA LEU A 321 -5.39 -3.80 -21.96
C LEU A 321 -5.73 -3.51 -23.42
N ALA A 322 -5.28 -2.38 -23.97
CA ALA A 322 -5.43 -2.10 -25.40
C ALA A 322 -4.64 -3.11 -26.25
N LEU A 323 -3.44 -3.50 -25.79
CA LEU A 323 -2.64 -4.56 -26.39
C LEU A 323 -3.37 -5.91 -26.31
N GLY A 324 -3.86 -6.28 -25.12
CA GLY A 324 -4.62 -7.51 -24.91
C GLY A 324 -5.86 -7.60 -25.80
N LYS A 325 -6.61 -6.50 -25.94
CA LYS A 325 -7.77 -6.43 -26.83
C LYS A 325 -7.43 -6.73 -28.29
N LYS A 326 -6.32 -6.19 -28.81
CA LYS A 326 -5.87 -6.45 -30.19
C LYS A 326 -5.47 -7.91 -30.38
N LEU A 327 -4.85 -8.50 -29.37
CA LEU A 327 -4.48 -9.91 -29.37
C LEU A 327 -5.70 -10.85 -29.27
N VAL A 328 -6.79 -10.42 -28.63
CA VAL A 328 -8.09 -11.10 -28.71
C VAL A 328 -8.68 -10.97 -30.11
N ASP A 329 -8.64 -9.78 -30.71
CA ASP A 329 -9.19 -9.54 -32.06
C ASP A 329 -8.53 -10.42 -33.14
N CYS A 330 -7.24 -10.79 -32.98
CA CYS A 330 -6.55 -11.73 -33.86
C CYS A 330 -6.63 -13.21 -33.41
N GLY A 331 -7.31 -13.49 -32.30
CA GLY A 331 -7.53 -14.85 -31.78
C GLY A 331 -6.33 -15.47 -31.06
N ALA A 332 -5.32 -14.66 -30.69
CA ALA A 332 -4.16 -15.11 -29.94
C ALA A 332 -4.48 -15.33 -28.45
N LEU A 333 -5.39 -14.51 -27.89
CA LEU A 333 -5.83 -14.50 -26.50
C LEU A 333 -7.34 -14.75 -26.37
N ALA A 334 -7.79 -15.24 -25.21
CA ALA A 334 -9.22 -15.43 -24.92
C ALA A 334 -9.86 -14.18 -24.29
N SER A 335 -9.10 -13.45 -23.50
CA SER A 335 -9.51 -12.20 -22.85
C SER A 335 -8.40 -11.13 -22.92
N PRO A 336 -8.73 -9.82 -22.88
CA PRO A 336 -7.71 -8.77 -22.85
C PRO A 336 -6.74 -8.89 -21.66
N GLU A 337 -7.21 -9.38 -20.52
CA GLU A 337 -6.44 -9.53 -19.29
C GLU A 337 -5.38 -10.64 -19.39
N ASP A 338 -5.53 -11.57 -20.34
CA ASP A 338 -4.55 -12.63 -20.60
C ASP A 338 -3.16 -12.06 -20.96
N VAL A 339 -3.10 -10.81 -21.42
CA VAL A 339 -1.87 -10.09 -21.75
C VAL A 339 -0.89 -10.03 -20.58
N PHE A 340 -1.37 -10.00 -19.34
CA PHE A 340 -0.50 -9.91 -18.16
C PHE A 340 0.33 -11.19 -17.96
N HIS A 341 -0.14 -12.32 -18.50
CA HIS A 341 0.53 -13.62 -18.45
C HIS A 341 1.57 -13.81 -19.55
N LEU A 342 1.78 -12.84 -20.44
CA LEU A 342 2.79 -12.90 -21.49
C LEU A 342 4.12 -12.31 -21.05
N ARG A 343 5.20 -12.85 -21.59
CA ARG A 343 6.55 -12.27 -21.50
C ARG A 343 6.73 -11.20 -22.57
N ILE A 344 7.67 -10.27 -22.36
CA ILE A 344 7.97 -9.20 -23.34
C ILE A 344 8.40 -9.80 -24.69
N GLU A 345 9.16 -10.90 -24.68
CA GLU A 345 9.62 -11.59 -25.88
C GLU A 345 8.45 -12.22 -26.65
N GLU A 346 7.45 -12.75 -25.95
CA GLU A 346 6.25 -13.34 -26.54
C GLU A 346 5.36 -12.28 -27.17
N LEU A 347 5.26 -11.10 -26.54
CA LEU A 347 4.61 -9.94 -27.14
C LEU A 347 5.31 -9.53 -28.44
N GLY A 348 6.65 -9.55 -28.46
CA GLY A 348 7.45 -9.35 -29.68
C GLY A 348 7.13 -10.35 -30.79
N GLN A 349 6.99 -11.64 -30.45
CA GLN A 349 6.63 -12.68 -31.41
C GLN A 349 5.20 -12.49 -31.95
N LEU A 350 4.25 -12.19 -31.07
CA LEU A 350 2.85 -11.95 -31.43
C LEU A 350 2.65 -10.69 -32.28
N ALA A 351 3.51 -9.69 -32.14
CA ALA A 351 3.52 -8.53 -33.04
C ALA A 351 3.91 -8.91 -34.48
N ILE A 352 4.81 -9.88 -34.64
CA ILE A 352 5.29 -10.35 -35.95
C ILE A 352 4.31 -11.36 -36.57
N GLU A 353 3.80 -12.29 -35.75
CA GLU A 353 2.90 -13.36 -36.17
C GLU A 353 1.66 -13.44 -35.25
N PRO A 354 0.65 -12.56 -35.43
CA PRO A 354 -0.53 -12.49 -34.56
C PRO A 354 -1.44 -13.72 -34.62
N SER A 355 -1.20 -14.64 -35.56
CA SER A 355 -1.93 -15.91 -35.69
C SER A 355 -1.50 -16.97 -34.66
N ILE A 356 -0.37 -16.78 -33.97
CA ILE A 356 0.05 -17.66 -32.89
C ILE A 356 -0.99 -17.59 -31.76
N LYS A 357 -1.47 -18.77 -31.34
CA LYS A 357 -2.43 -18.90 -30.24
C LYS A 357 -1.70 -19.28 -28.97
N MET A 358 -1.94 -18.54 -27.89
CA MET A 358 -1.31 -18.77 -26.58
C MET A 358 -2.31 -19.26 -25.53
N LEU A 359 -3.48 -19.72 -25.97
CA LEU A 359 -4.62 -20.02 -25.09
C LEU A 359 -4.28 -21.08 -24.03
N ASN A 360 -3.64 -22.18 -24.46
CA ASN A 360 -3.32 -23.28 -23.54
C ASN A 360 -2.20 -22.88 -22.58
N GLU A 361 -1.16 -22.23 -23.09
CA GLU A 361 -0.02 -21.77 -22.32
C GLU A 361 -0.44 -20.77 -21.24
N ILE A 362 -1.43 -19.92 -21.53
CA ILE A 362 -1.95 -18.94 -20.58
C ILE A 362 -2.81 -19.59 -19.51
N GLU A 363 -3.66 -20.55 -19.86
CA GLU A 363 -4.44 -21.31 -18.87
C GLU A 363 -3.53 -22.13 -17.95
N GLU A 364 -2.46 -22.73 -18.48
CA GLU A 364 -1.42 -23.39 -17.66
C GLU A 364 -0.76 -22.40 -16.69
N ARG A 365 -0.38 -21.20 -17.15
CA ARG A 365 0.23 -20.16 -16.29
C ARG A 365 -0.72 -19.66 -15.21
N LYS A 366 -2.01 -19.51 -15.51
CA LYS A 366 -3.02 -19.15 -14.51
C LYS A 366 -3.14 -20.23 -13.44
N ALA A 367 -3.19 -21.50 -13.85
CA ALA A 367 -3.24 -22.64 -12.93
C ALA A 367 -1.97 -22.73 -12.07
N ASP A 368 -0.80 -22.46 -12.65
CA ASP A 368 0.46 -22.36 -11.94
C ASP A 368 0.42 -21.26 -10.88
N LEU A 369 0.00 -20.04 -11.24
CA LEU A 369 -0.10 -18.91 -10.29
C LEU A 369 -1.10 -19.21 -9.15
N GLU A 370 -2.23 -19.86 -9.44
CA GLU A 370 -3.19 -20.28 -8.42
C GLU A 370 -2.59 -21.32 -7.47
N THR A 371 -1.86 -22.28 -8.04
CA THR A 371 -1.17 -23.33 -7.26
C THR A 371 -0.07 -22.74 -6.40
N TRP A 372 0.76 -21.86 -6.98
CA TRP A 372 1.86 -21.21 -6.28
C TRP A 372 1.36 -20.24 -5.21
N GLY A 373 0.22 -19.57 -5.42
CA GLY A 373 -0.36 -18.65 -4.44
C GLY A 373 -0.78 -19.33 -3.13
N LYS A 374 -0.87 -20.67 -3.11
CA LYS A 374 -1.15 -21.47 -1.90
C LYS A 374 0.13 -21.83 -1.13
N LEU A 375 1.31 -21.48 -1.65
CA LEU A 375 2.60 -21.73 -1.02
C LEU A 375 2.91 -20.62 0.00
N ALA A 376 3.68 -20.98 1.03
CA ALA A 376 4.28 -20.03 1.96
C ALA A 376 5.75 -19.84 1.56
N PRO A 377 6.10 -18.78 0.80
CA PRO A 377 7.48 -18.54 0.38
C PRO A 377 8.36 -18.21 1.60
N PRO A 378 9.62 -18.66 1.64
CA PRO A 378 10.55 -18.21 2.66
C PRO A 378 10.84 -16.71 2.50
N MET A 379 10.93 -15.99 3.62
CA MET A 379 11.21 -14.54 3.64
C MET A 379 12.61 -14.18 3.13
N THR A 380 13.56 -15.10 3.25
CA THR A 380 14.94 -14.92 2.79
C THR A 380 15.42 -16.16 2.07
N LEU A 381 16.21 -15.97 1.02
CA LEU A 381 16.93 -17.03 0.32
C LEU A 381 18.43 -16.68 0.27
N GLY A 382 19.27 -17.70 0.11
CA GLY A 382 20.72 -17.54 0.13
C GLY A 382 21.28 -17.37 1.55
N PRO A 383 22.54 -16.90 1.70
CA PRO A 383 23.15 -16.68 3.00
C PRO A 383 22.41 -15.59 3.79
N PRO A 384 22.52 -15.59 5.14
CA PRO A 384 21.95 -14.51 5.94
C PRO A 384 22.58 -13.18 5.52
N PRO A 385 21.79 -12.09 5.46
CA PRO A 385 22.32 -10.78 5.16
C PRO A 385 23.35 -10.39 6.23
N PRO A 386 24.39 -9.62 5.88
CA PRO A 386 25.33 -9.11 6.87
C PRO A 386 24.57 -8.27 7.91
N PRO A 387 25.02 -8.29 9.18
CA PRO A 387 24.44 -7.42 10.20
C PRO A 387 24.53 -5.96 9.74
N PRO A 388 23.53 -5.13 10.07
CA PRO A 388 23.61 -3.71 9.78
C PRO A 388 24.88 -3.12 10.43
N PRO A 389 25.55 -2.16 9.77
CA PRO A 389 26.74 -1.53 10.34
C PRO A 389 26.42 -0.85 11.67
N ASP A 390 27.35 -0.89 12.62
CA ASP A 390 27.23 -0.15 13.89
C ASP A 390 27.04 1.35 13.60
N GLY A 391 25.96 1.94 14.10
CA GLY A 391 25.59 3.31 13.78
C GLY A 391 24.36 3.80 14.55
N PRO A 392 23.99 5.08 14.38
CA PRO A 392 22.76 5.61 14.95
C PRO A 392 21.54 4.83 14.43
N PRO A 393 20.40 4.84 15.17
CA PRO A 393 19.18 4.14 14.77
C PRO A 393 18.81 4.46 13.33
N ASN A 394 18.42 3.43 12.56
CA ASN A 394 18.06 3.60 11.16
C ASN A 394 16.81 4.47 11.08
N PRO A 395 16.86 5.68 10.48
CA PRO A 395 15.69 6.55 10.37
C PRO A 395 14.50 5.87 9.66
N MET A 396 14.79 4.90 8.78
CA MET A 396 13.78 4.10 8.09
C MET A 396 13.06 3.09 8.98
N ALA A 397 13.56 2.81 10.19
CA ALA A 397 12.89 1.98 11.19
C ALA A 397 11.52 2.52 11.60
N LEU A 398 11.34 3.85 11.55
CA LEU A 398 10.04 4.48 11.83
C LEU A 398 8.96 4.04 10.83
N MET A 399 9.36 3.82 9.57
CA MET A 399 8.48 3.41 8.49
C MET A 399 8.36 1.89 8.38
N PHE A 400 9.48 1.17 8.33
CA PHE A 400 9.49 -0.27 8.05
C PHE A 400 9.51 -1.15 9.30
N GLY A 401 9.75 -0.57 10.47
CA GLY A 401 9.94 -1.28 11.72
C GLY A 401 11.40 -1.68 11.93
N GLU A 402 11.70 -2.01 13.19
CA GLU A 402 12.88 -2.78 13.61
C GLU A 402 12.38 -4.12 14.15
N GLY A 403 13.22 -5.15 14.07
CA GLY A 403 12.80 -6.48 14.49
C GLY A 403 12.36 -6.50 15.97
N ALA A 404 11.23 -7.14 16.25
CA ALA A 404 10.68 -7.22 17.60
C ALA A 404 11.25 -8.44 18.32
N GLU A 405 11.81 -8.23 19.52
CA GLU A 405 12.22 -9.33 20.39
C GLU A 405 11.00 -10.18 20.75
N GLN A 406 10.96 -11.39 20.17
CA GLN A 406 9.89 -12.34 20.42
C GLN A 406 10.01 -12.91 21.84
N THR A 407 8.85 -13.17 22.46
CA THR A 407 8.77 -13.48 23.90
C THR A 407 9.19 -14.90 24.26
N GLY A 408 9.46 -15.75 23.26
CA GLY A 408 9.63 -17.20 23.43
C GLY A 408 8.34 -17.95 23.79
N ASN A 409 7.24 -17.24 24.03
CA ASN A 409 5.91 -17.81 24.28
C ASN A 409 5.11 -17.86 22.96
N PRO A 410 4.69 -19.05 22.49
CA PRO A 410 3.98 -19.19 21.21
C PRO A 410 2.58 -18.54 21.20
N LEU A 411 2.02 -18.20 22.36
CA LEU A 411 0.71 -17.55 22.48
C LEU A 411 0.82 -16.03 22.61
N LEU A 412 2.03 -15.47 22.61
CA LEU A 412 2.26 -14.04 22.79
C LEU A 412 3.26 -13.50 21.76
N LEU A 413 2.70 -12.83 20.75
CA LEU A 413 3.47 -12.08 19.76
C LEU A 413 3.72 -10.66 20.25
N LYS A 414 4.89 -10.14 19.90
CA LYS A 414 5.26 -8.74 20.07
C LYS A 414 5.48 -8.06 18.72
N GLY A 415 5.02 -6.83 18.64
CA GLY A 415 5.29 -5.89 17.58
C GLY A 415 5.41 -4.47 18.16
N LYS A 416 5.02 -3.48 17.37
CA LYS A 416 4.96 -2.07 17.75
C LYS A 416 3.52 -1.64 18.00
N GLY A 417 3.26 -1.02 19.15
CA GLY A 417 1.97 -0.40 19.43
C GLY A 417 1.78 0.83 18.53
N ALA A 418 0.94 0.69 17.51
CA ALA A 418 0.80 1.66 16.44
C ALA A 418 -0.44 2.56 16.59
N SER A 419 -1.48 2.05 17.24
CA SER A 419 -2.71 2.79 17.52
C SER A 419 -3.35 2.22 18.79
N ARG A 420 -3.65 3.10 19.74
CA ARG A 420 -4.10 2.74 21.10
C ARG A 420 -5.43 1.99 21.13
N GLY A 421 -5.60 1.19 22.18
CA GLY A 421 -6.82 0.48 22.52
C GLY A 421 -6.62 -1.02 22.64
N VAL A 422 -7.58 -1.69 23.26
CA VAL A 422 -7.54 -3.14 23.50
C VAL A 422 -8.82 -3.77 23.00
N VAL A 423 -8.69 -4.72 22.10
CA VAL A 423 -9.82 -5.43 21.48
C VAL A 423 -9.56 -6.92 21.49
N THR A 424 -10.61 -7.70 21.76
CA THR A 424 -10.61 -9.16 21.57
C THR A 424 -11.60 -9.50 20.47
N GLY A 425 -11.15 -10.29 19.49
CA GLY A 425 -11.94 -10.66 18.32
C GLY A 425 -11.40 -11.91 17.65
N ARG A 426 -12.15 -12.42 16.67
CA ARG A 426 -11.69 -13.55 15.83
C ARG A 426 -10.71 -13.02 14.80
N ALA A 427 -9.56 -13.66 14.66
CA ALA A 427 -8.54 -13.31 13.68
C ALA A 427 -9.02 -13.67 12.26
N ARG A 428 -8.88 -12.73 11.32
CA ARG A 428 -9.05 -12.94 9.89
C ARG A 428 -7.67 -12.75 9.25
N VAL A 429 -7.00 -13.86 8.95
CA VAL A 429 -5.67 -13.85 8.33
C VAL A 429 -5.82 -13.82 6.82
N VAL A 430 -5.29 -12.77 6.17
CA VAL A 430 -5.45 -12.51 4.73
C VAL A 430 -4.15 -12.05 4.09
N PHE A 431 -3.98 -12.39 2.81
CA PHE A 431 -2.80 -12.05 2.00
C PHE A 431 -3.14 -11.15 0.81
N SER A 432 -4.41 -10.79 0.63
CA SER A 432 -4.87 -9.92 -0.45
C SER A 432 -6.08 -9.07 -0.03
N LEU A 433 -6.33 -8.00 -0.76
CA LEU A 433 -7.53 -7.17 -0.57
C LEU A 433 -8.81 -7.98 -0.84
N GLU A 434 -8.79 -8.85 -1.86
CA GLU A 434 -9.90 -9.75 -2.19
C GLU A 434 -10.29 -10.66 -1.02
N GLU A 435 -9.30 -11.28 -0.36
CA GLU A 435 -9.55 -12.06 0.87
C GLU A 435 -10.06 -11.18 2.02
N ALA A 436 -9.56 -9.94 2.10
CA ALA A 436 -9.98 -8.98 3.12
C ALA A 436 -11.42 -8.48 2.93
N GLU A 437 -12.00 -8.55 1.72
CA GLU A 437 -13.43 -8.27 1.50
C GLU A 437 -14.36 -9.21 2.29
N GLY A 438 -13.86 -10.39 2.69
CA GLY A 438 -14.59 -11.34 3.55
C GLY A 438 -14.56 -11.01 5.05
N LEU A 439 -13.85 -9.95 5.47
CA LEU A 439 -13.77 -9.52 6.86
C LEU A 439 -15.16 -9.16 7.41
N GLN A 440 -15.50 -9.71 8.58
CA GLN A 440 -16.76 -9.44 9.26
C GLN A 440 -16.59 -8.41 10.36
N LEU A 441 -17.67 -7.70 10.68
CA LEU A 441 -17.68 -6.72 11.77
C LEU A 441 -17.27 -7.40 13.10
N GLY A 442 -16.29 -6.82 13.79
CA GLY A 442 -15.77 -7.37 15.06
C GLY A 442 -14.62 -8.36 14.91
N GLU A 443 -14.22 -8.70 13.68
CA GLU A 443 -13.00 -9.47 13.43
C GLU A 443 -11.74 -8.58 13.46
N VAL A 444 -10.62 -9.20 13.84
CA VAL A 444 -9.29 -8.59 13.79
C VAL A 444 -8.65 -8.91 12.44
N LEU A 445 -8.28 -7.89 11.69
CA LEU A 445 -7.52 -8.05 10.45
C LEU A 445 -6.07 -8.44 10.78
N VAL A 446 -5.61 -9.57 10.27
CA VAL A 446 -4.21 -10.00 10.35
C VAL A 446 -3.67 -10.15 8.93
N CYS A 447 -2.67 -9.37 8.55
CA CYS A 447 -2.12 -9.38 7.20
C CYS A 447 -0.63 -9.04 7.18
N PRO A 448 0.11 -9.27 6.08
CA PRO A 448 1.53 -8.93 6.09
C PRO A 448 1.77 -7.41 6.07
N PHE A 449 0.97 -6.68 5.28
CA PHE A 449 0.97 -5.22 5.13
C PHE A 449 -0.41 -4.74 4.61
N THR A 450 -0.66 -3.43 4.64
CA THR A 450 -1.81 -2.80 3.98
C THR A 450 -1.35 -1.81 2.92
N ALA A 451 -2.22 -1.49 1.97
CA ALA A 451 -2.02 -0.46 0.96
C ALA A 451 -3.15 0.57 0.99
N PRO A 452 -3.01 1.78 0.40
CA PRO A 452 -4.06 2.79 0.42
C PRO A 452 -5.40 2.37 -0.21
N SER A 453 -5.43 1.26 -0.95
CA SER A 453 -6.68 0.68 -1.48
C SER A 453 -7.48 -0.12 -0.44
N TRP A 454 -6.87 -0.47 0.70
CA TRP A 454 -7.46 -1.30 1.75
C TRP A 454 -8.41 -0.54 2.67
N MET A 455 -8.60 0.78 2.47
CA MET A 455 -9.52 1.61 3.24
C MET A 455 -10.89 0.95 3.53
N PRO A 456 -11.56 0.22 2.60
CA PRO A 456 -12.82 -0.42 2.93
C PRO A 456 -12.76 -1.36 4.14
N VAL A 457 -11.63 -2.05 4.30
CA VAL A 457 -11.39 -3.04 5.35
C VAL A 457 -11.23 -2.37 6.72
N PHE A 458 -10.61 -1.18 6.78
CA PHE A 458 -10.42 -0.44 8.03
C PHE A 458 -11.75 -0.12 8.70
N THR A 459 -12.78 0.24 7.94
CA THR A 459 -14.09 0.56 8.53
C THR A 459 -14.80 -0.64 9.19
N THR A 460 -14.39 -1.85 8.83
CA THR A 460 -14.99 -3.11 9.32
C THR A 460 -14.15 -3.74 10.43
N ALA A 461 -12.83 -3.63 10.37
CA ALA A 461 -11.90 -4.22 11.32
C ALA A 461 -12.10 -3.67 12.74
N SER A 462 -12.06 -4.55 13.74
CA SER A 462 -12.05 -4.13 15.15
C SER A 462 -10.65 -3.87 15.69
N ALA A 463 -9.62 -4.47 15.08
CA ALA A 463 -8.21 -4.25 15.33
C ALA A 463 -7.40 -4.69 14.09
N ILE A 464 -6.16 -4.22 13.98
CA ILE A 464 -5.25 -4.53 12.88
C ILE A 464 -3.94 -5.08 13.43
N VAL A 465 -3.45 -6.17 12.83
CA VAL A 465 -2.15 -6.75 13.10
C VAL A 465 -1.41 -6.91 11.78
N THR A 466 -0.20 -6.35 11.68
CA THR A 466 0.66 -6.54 10.51
C THR A 466 1.99 -7.21 10.85
N ASN A 467 2.50 -8.03 9.91
CA ASN A 467 3.87 -8.55 10.03
C ASN A 467 4.89 -7.43 9.91
N GLN A 468 4.59 -6.39 9.14
CA GLN A 468 5.56 -5.37 8.76
C GLN A 468 5.07 -3.95 9.07
N GLY A 469 6.02 -3.02 9.13
CA GLY A 469 5.76 -1.61 9.36
C GLY A 469 6.12 -1.15 10.77
N GLY A 470 6.61 0.08 10.85
CA GLY A 470 6.83 0.79 12.11
C GLY A 470 5.61 1.61 12.52
N VAL A 471 5.77 2.39 13.59
CA VAL A 471 4.70 3.25 14.13
C VAL A 471 4.28 4.39 13.19
N LEU A 472 5.11 4.72 12.19
CA LEU A 472 4.79 5.68 11.13
C LEU A 472 4.56 5.02 9.76
N SER A 473 4.33 3.70 9.73
CA SER A 473 3.91 3.01 8.50
C SER A 473 2.50 3.40 8.07
N HIS A 474 2.17 3.14 6.81
CA HIS A 474 0.83 3.38 6.25
C HIS A 474 -0.28 2.69 7.08
N ALA A 475 -0.09 1.40 7.43
CA ALA A 475 -1.04 0.67 8.28
C ALA A 475 -1.26 1.35 9.65
N ALA A 476 -0.19 1.87 10.24
CA ALA A 476 -0.23 2.58 11.51
C ALA A 476 -0.95 3.93 11.41
N ILE A 477 -0.64 4.70 10.36
CA ILE A 477 -1.29 6.00 10.06
C ILE A 477 -2.79 5.81 9.89
N GLU A 478 -3.22 4.94 8.98
CA GLU A 478 -4.63 4.69 8.72
C GLU A 478 -5.35 4.18 9.97
N ALA A 479 -4.77 3.24 10.71
CA ALA A 479 -5.40 2.73 11.93
C ALA A 479 -5.67 3.83 12.97
N ARG A 480 -4.77 4.82 13.11
CA ARG A 480 -4.98 5.97 13.99
C ARG A 480 -6.04 6.93 13.47
N GLU A 481 -6.06 7.18 12.16
CA GLU A 481 -7.10 8.02 11.55
C GLU A 481 -8.49 7.41 11.80
N TYR A 482 -8.65 6.09 11.68
CA TYR A 482 -9.93 5.42 11.96
C TYR A 482 -10.19 5.13 13.47
N GLY A 483 -9.21 5.35 14.35
CA GLY A 483 -9.32 5.06 15.79
C GLY A 483 -9.40 3.56 16.11
N ILE A 484 -8.68 2.74 15.34
CA ILE A 484 -8.67 1.27 15.45
C ILE A 484 -7.38 0.82 16.14
N PRO A 485 -7.43 -0.06 17.16
CA PRO A 485 -6.24 -0.62 17.78
C PRO A 485 -5.35 -1.33 16.76
N CYS A 486 -4.05 -1.05 16.79
CA CYS A 486 -3.12 -1.56 15.78
C CYS A 486 -1.78 -1.99 16.39
N VAL A 487 -1.31 -3.16 15.96
CA VAL A 487 0.04 -3.67 16.23
C VAL A 487 0.72 -3.96 14.90
N THR A 488 1.82 -3.27 14.60
CA THR A 488 2.59 -3.50 13.37
C THR A 488 3.90 -4.22 13.67
N GLY A 489 4.58 -4.73 12.65
CA GLY A 489 5.94 -5.26 12.81
C GLY A 489 6.01 -6.52 13.68
N THR A 490 5.00 -7.38 13.64
CA THR A 490 5.01 -8.68 14.36
C THR A 490 5.95 -9.72 13.73
N GLU A 491 6.47 -9.42 12.54
CA GLU A 491 7.31 -10.25 11.65
C GLU A 491 6.64 -11.51 11.12
N SER A 492 5.89 -12.21 11.96
CA SER A 492 5.37 -13.56 11.73
C SER A 492 3.93 -13.75 12.23
N GLY A 493 3.18 -12.66 12.41
CA GLY A 493 1.80 -12.70 12.86
C GLY A 493 0.89 -13.55 11.96
N THR A 494 1.02 -13.43 10.64
CA THR A 494 0.23 -14.24 9.68
C THR A 494 0.56 -15.73 9.71
N GLU A 495 1.73 -16.10 10.19
CA GLU A 495 2.25 -17.46 10.25
C GLU A 495 1.93 -18.13 11.59
N GLN A 496 1.95 -17.35 12.67
CA GLN A 496 1.73 -17.85 14.04
C GLN A 496 0.27 -17.79 14.47
N ILE A 497 -0.51 -16.80 14.00
CA ILE A 497 -1.91 -16.66 14.38
C ILE A 497 -2.76 -17.54 13.46
N PRO A 498 -3.45 -18.58 13.97
CA PRO A 498 -4.35 -19.37 13.15
C PRO A 498 -5.53 -18.52 12.67
N ASN A 499 -5.90 -18.66 11.39
CA ASN A 499 -7.11 -18.01 10.88
C ASN A 499 -8.34 -18.48 11.69
N GLY A 500 -9.17 -17.52 12.09
CA GLY A 500 -10.29 -17.73 12.97
C GLY A 500 -9.93 -17.76 14.45
N ALA A 501 -8.67 -17.83 14.91
CA ALA A 501 -8.37 -17.90 16.34
C ALA A 501 -8.91 -16.66 17.10
N THR A 502 -9.32 -16.86 18.36
CA THR A 502 -9.65 -15.73 19.23
C THR A 502 -8.35 -15.07 19.67
N ILE A 503 -8.18 -13.77 19.43
CA ILE A 503 -6.98 -13.01 19.83
C ILE A 503 -7.34 -11.73 20.57
N THR A 504 -6.51 -11.32 21.53
CA THR A 504 -6.53 -9.97 22.11
C THR A 504 -5.37 -9.16 21.53
N VAL A 505 -5.70 -8.01 20.93
CA VAL A 505 -4.73 -7.03 20.43
C VAL A 505 -4.70 -5.86 21.40
N ASP A 506 -3.51 -5.54 21.90
CA ASP A 506 -3.23 -4.32 22.66
C ASP A 506 -2.31 -3.43 21.83
N GLY A 507 -2.93 -2.43 21.20
CA GLY A 507 -2.24 -1.51 20.29
C GLY A 507 -1.46 -0.40 21.00
N LEU A 508 -1.52 -0.31 22.34
CA LEU A 508 -0.63 0.54 23.13
C LEU A 508 0.66 -0.21 23.47
N THR A 509 0.56 -1.42 24.01
CA THR A 509 1.75 -2.19 24.42
C THR A 509 2.42 -2.94 23.26
N GLY A 510 1.78 -3.01 22.10
CA GLY A 510 2.32 -3.72 20.93
C GLY A 510 2.23 -5.24 21.07
N THR A 511 1.24 -5.76 21.80
CA THR A 511 1.13 -7.19 22.08
C THR A 511 -0.11 -7.81 21.44
N VAL A 512 0.06 -9.03 20.93
CA VAL A 512 -1.05 -9.86 20.42
C VAL A 512 -1.02 -11.18 21.16
N ARG A 513 -2.10 -11.46 21.90
CA ARG A 513 -2.28 -12.70 22.67
C ARG A 513 -3.25 -13.62 21.96
N ILE A 514 -2.81 -14.84 21.68
CA ILE A 514 -3.65 -15.91 21.16
C ILE A 514 -4.30 -16.61 22.35
N HIS A 515 -5.63 -16.75 22.32
CA HIS A 515 -6.36 -17.51 23.34
C HIS A 515 -6.39 -18.97 22.95
N GLU A 516 -6.16 -19.85 23.91
CA GLU A 516 -6.44 -21.27 23.77
C GLU A 516 -7.97 -21.44 23.79
N ASP A 517 -8.53 -22.02 22.74
CA ASP A 517 -9.97 -22.30 22.62
C ASP A 517 -10.42 -23.42 23.59
#